data_AF-A0A959N5I3-F1
#
_entry.id   AF-A0A959N5I3-F1
#
_cell.length_a   1.000
_cell.length_b   1.000
_cell.length_c   1.000
_cell.angle_alpha   90.00
_cell.angle_beta   90.00
_cell.angle_gamma   90.00
#
_symmetry.space_group_name_H-M   'P 1'
#
loop_
_entity.id
_entity.type
_entity.pdbx_description
1 polymer ?
#
loop_
_entity_poly.entity_id
_entity_poly.type
_entity_poly.pdbx_seq_one_letter_code
_entity_poly.pdbx_strand_id
1 'polypeptide(L)'
;MKFERSAGILLHPTSLPGEFGIGTIGENAYHFVDFLVECGQKLWQVFPLGPTGYGDSPYQSFSTFAGNPLLIDLKLLKQEGLLSDRDLNEIPKFKKDHIDFGKLIEVKYELLSKAFQNYKTNGKNFTNDCGTFCIENQNWLNDYALFMAVKEYHGGKLWTEWEADIAFRKPGAVEKWTQKLEYRIEYQKFLQFSFYKQWKNIKEYANNKGIKIIGDIPIFIAYDSSDLWANKKYFSVDDNGKLQTVAGVPPDYFSETGQLWGNPLYKWIEMEKDNFVWWLERIKKTLEFVDIIRIDHFRGLDAYWEIPGDAPTAQTGKWIKAPGKKLFEVIKKELGELPIIAEDLGVITKSVEELRDHFGFPGMKILQFAFGEHGDNKFLPHNFVNNCVVYTGSHDNDTTKGFFEKEKENKSGIYEWAQRYLGFYGNDITFELIRTAYSSVADIVIIPMQDILNLGSEARMNFPGKLGGNWTWRFDWEQVNSNIPLTFKGMAEIYDRPPKKEIPVDQHTPDEFLPE
;
A
#
# COMPACT_ATOMS: atom_id res chain seq x y z
N MET A 1 18.53 6.49 8.78
CA MET A 1 18.00 7.60 7.98
C MET A 1 17.13 8.51 8.83
N LYS A 2 17.33 9.83 8.74
CA LYS A 2 16.40 10.84 9.26
C LYS A 2 15.54 11.31 8.10
N PHE A 3 14.23 11.35 8.27
CA PHE A 3 13.32 11.88 7.24
C PHE A 3 13.32 13.43 7.28
N GLU A 4 13.31 14.05 6.11
CA GLU A 4 13.12 15.51 6.00
C GLU A 4 11.65 15.84 6.30
N ARG A 5 11.43 16.99 6.95
CA ARG A 5 10.07 17.49 7.15
C ARG A 5 9.33 17.58 5.81
N SER A 6 8.26 16.84 5.64
CA SER A 6 7.56 16.72 4.36
C SER A 6 6.06 16.55 4.57
N ALA A 7 5.29 16.88 3.54
CA ALA A 7 3.87 16.59 3.46
C ALA A 7 3.56 15.77 2.20
N GLY A 8 2.50 14.98 2.26
CA GLY A 8 2.03 14.16 1.16
C GLY A 8 0.55 13.84 1.22
N ILE A 9 0.10 13.19 0.15
CA ILE A 9 -1.28 12.76 -0.01
C ILE A 9 -1.34 11.23 -0.07
N LEU A 10 -2.27 10.66 0.69
CA LEU A 10 -2.66 9.26 0.58
C LEU A 10 -3.75 9.11 -0.49
N LEU A 11 -3.40 8.46 -1.60
CA LEU A 11 -4.32 8.16 -2.69
C LEU A 11 -3.83 6.93 -3.45
N HIS A 12 -4.58 5.84 -3.42
CA HIS A 12 -4.22 4.66 -4.21
C HIS A 12 -4.58 4.88 -5.70
N PRO A 13 -3.81 4.34 -6.67
CA PRO A 13 -4.06 4.58 -8.09
C PRO A 13 -5.46 4.16 -8.56
N THR A 14 -6.10 3.20 -7.90
CA THR A 14 -7.48 2.79 -8.23
C THR A 14 -8.51 3.90 -8.06
N SER A 15 -8.25 4.84 -7.14
CA SER A 15 -9.10 5.99 -6.84
C SER A 15 -8.94 7.15 -7.83
N LEU A 16 -7.95 7.08 -8.73
CA LEU A 16 -7.79 8.11 -9.76
C LEU A 16 -9.01 8.16 -10.71
N PRO A 17 -9.33 9.34 -11.25
CA PRO A 17 -10.32 9.48 -12.30
C PRO A 17 -9.93 8.68 -13.55
N GLY A 18 -10.90 8.38 -14.42
CA GLY A 18 -10.67 7.60 -15.63
C GLY A 18 -11.93 6.95 -16.19
N GLU A 19 -11.95 6.74 -17.50
CA GLU A 19 -13.13 6.33 -18.28
C GLU A 19 -13.46 4.84 -18.13
N PHE A 20 -12.47 4.01 -17.82
CA PHE A 20 -12.57 2.54 -17.89
C PHE A 20 -12.80 1.88 -16.53
N GLY A 21 -13.61 2.51 -15.68
CA GLY A 21 -14.14 1.94 -14.42
C GLY A 21 -13.18 1.87 -13.23
N ILE A 22 -11.89 2.11 -13.44
CA ILE A 22 -10.87 2.17 -12.37
C ILE A 22 -9.79 3.19 -12.75
N GLY A 23 -9.18 3.82 -11.75
CA GLY A 23 -7.95 4.56 -11.95
C GLY A 23 -6.79 3.63 -12.33
N THR A 24 -5.89 4.10 -13.18
CA THR A 24 -4.79 3.31 -13.75
C THR A 24 -3.52 4.14 -13.84
N ILE A 25 -2.39 3.52 -14.19
CA ILE A 25 -1.08 4.15 -14.34
C ILE A 25 -0.96 4.85 -15.70
N GLY A 26 -1.94 5.71 -15.98
CA GLY A 26 -2.06 6.49 -17.21
C GLY A 26 -2.00 7.98 -16.93
N GLU A 27 -2.57 8.78 -17.85
CA GLU A 27 -2.56 10.25 -17.82
C GLU A 27 -2.94 10.85 -16.45
N ASN A 28 -3.99 10.33 -15.80
CA ASN A 28 -4.42 10.84 -14.49
C ASN A 28 -3.40 10.61 -13.37
N ALA A 29 -2.55 9.59 -13.46
CA ALA A 29 -1.46 9.39 -12.50
C ALA A 29 -0.37 10.46 -12.66
N TYR A 30 -0.02 10.82 -13.89
CA TYR A 30 0.92 11.92 -14.18
C TYR A 30 0.33 13.26 -13.74
N HIS A 31 -0.94 13.50 -14.04
CA HIS A 31 -1.64 14.71 -13.59
C HIS A 31 -1.69 14.80 -12.07
N PHE A 32 -1.88 13.68 -11.36
CA PHE A 32 -1.83 13.66 -9.90
C PHE A 32 -0.43 14.00 -9.34
N VAL A 33 0.65 13.54 -9.99
CA VAL A 33 2.01 13.96 -9.64
C VAL A 33 2.19 15.47 -9.83
N ASP A 34 1.69 16.04 -10.92
CA ASP A 34 1.75 17.49 -11.14
C ASP A 34 0.91 18.26 -10.10
N PHE A 35 -0.28 17.75 -9.77
CA PHE A 35 -1.10 18.29 -8.68
C PHE A 35 -0.38 18.26 -7.33
N LEU A 36 0.37 17.21 -7.00
CA LEU A 36 1.20 17.15 -5.79
C LEU A 36 2.26 18.25 -5.78
N VAL A 37 2.93 18.49 -6.91
CA VAL A 37 3.92 19.56 -7.06
C VAL A 37 3.26 20.93 -6.87
N GLU A 38 2.10 21.16 -7.49
CA GLU A 38 1.34 22.40 -7.35
C GLU A 38 0.90 22.65 -5.90
N CYS A 39 0.55 21.60 -5.17
CA CYS A 39 0.21 21.63 -3.74
C CYS A 39 1.44 21.75 -2.82
N GLY A 40 2.66 21.82 -3.36
CA GLY A 40 3.89 21.87 -2.55
C GLY A 40 4.25 20.57 -1.82
N GLN A 41 3.61 19.46 -2.17
CA GLN A 41 3.81 18.16 -1.52
C GLN A 41 5.11 17.51 -1.99
N LYS A 42 5.60 16.53 -1.22
CA LYS A 42 6.81 15.74 -1.52
C LYS A 42 6.57 14.23 -1.51
N LEU A 43 5.40 13.79 -1.08
CA LEU A 43 5.12 12.38 -0.85
C LEU A 43 3.78 11.98 -1.46
N TRP A 44 3.77 10.83 -2.13
CA TRP A 44 2.57 10.14 -2.59
C TRP A 44 2.49 8.79 -1.90
N GLN A 45 1.50 8.58 -1.02
CA GLN A 45 1.32 7.29 -0.38
C GLN A 45 0.26 6.44 -1.08
N VAL A 46 0.58 5.16 -1.27
CA VAL A 46 -0.29 4.14 -1.87
C VAL A 46 -0.38 2.92 -0.95
N PHE A 47 -1.49 2.17 -1.04
CA PHE A 47 -1.60 0.82 -0.47
C PHE A 47 -0.81 -0.21 -1.32
N PRO A 48 -0.75 -1.50 -0.93
CA PRO A 48 -0.05 -2.52 -1.69
C PRO A 48 -0.51 -2.57 -3.15
N LEU A 49 0.44 -2.75 -4.07
CA LEU A 49 0.19 -2.71 -5.51
C LEU A 49 -0.03 -4.11 -6.11
N GLY A 50 -0.15 -5.13 -5.27
CA GLY A 50 -0.25 -6.52 -5.68
C GLY A 50 -1.61 -6.88 -6.30
N PRO A 51 -1.68 -7.94 -7.13
CA PRO A 51 -2.94 -8.45 -7.67
C PRO A 51 -3.87 -8.91 -6.54
N THR A 52 -5.10 -8.42 -6.52
CA THR A 52 -6.07 -8.69 -5.46
C THR A 52 -6.85 -9.99 -5.68
N GLY A 53 -7.19 -10.67 -4.58
CA GLY A 53 -8.06 -11.84 -4.58
C GLY A 53 -9.53 -11.49 -4.32
N TYR A 54 -10.27 -12.45 -3.76
CA TYR A 54 -11.67 -12.25 -3.37
C TYR A 54 -11.82 -11.11 -2.35
N GLY A 55 -12.82 -10.24 -2.56
CA GLY A 55 -13.05 -9.06 -1.71
C GLY A 55 -12.17 -7.85 -2.06
N ASP A 56 -11.37 -7.95 -3.13
CA ASP A 56 -10.62 -6.86 -3.76
C ASP A 56 -9.63 -6.13 -2.84
N SER A 57 -9.26 -6.75 -1.72
CA SER A 57 -8.36 -6.17 -0.73
C SER A 57 -6.91 -6.18 -1.22
N PRO A 58 -6.24 -5.01 -1.27
CA PRO A 58 -4.80 -4.93 -1.51
C PRO A 58 -3.95 -5.72 -0.52
N TYR A 59 -4.48 -5.97 0.68
CA TYR A 59 -3.80 -6.70 1.76
C TYR A 59 -3.95 -8.24 1.64
N GLN A 60 -4.70 -8.73 0.66
CA GLN A 60 -4.86 -10.15 0.35
C GLN A 60 -4.48 -10.43 -1.11
N SER A 61 -3.19 -10.31 -1.40
CA SER A 61 -2.66 -10.46 -2.76
C SER A 61 -2.28 -11.90 -3.11
N PHE A 62 -2.46 -12.26 -4.40
CA PHE A 62 -1.95 -13.51 -4.96
C PHE A 62 -0.41 -13.57 -4.99
N SER A 63 0.28 -12.43 -4.89
CA SER A 63 1.73 -12.40 -4.81
C SER A 63 2.23 -11.14 -4.11
N THR A 64 3.22 -11.28 -3.22
CA THR A 64 3.91 -10.12 -2.62
C THR A 64 4.91 -9.42 -3.54
N PHE A 65 5.19 -9.99 -4.72
CA PHE A 65 6.18 -9.49 -5.68
C PHE A 65 5.55 -8.92 -6.96
N ALA A 66 4.37 -9.42 -7.34
CA ALA A 66 3.68 -9.04 -8.57
C ALA A 66 2.96 -7.68 -8.44
N GLY A 67 2.71 -7.04 -9.57
CA GLY A 67 1.84 -5.88 -9.70
C GLY A 67 0.43 -6.22 -10.16
N ASN A 68 -0.54 -5.37 -9.82
CA ASN A 68 -1.96 -5.58 -10.13
C ASN A 68 -2.26 -5.28 -11.61
N PRO A 69 -2.67 -6.29 -12.43
CA PRO A 69 -2.99 -6.06 -13.83
C PRO A 69 -4.15 -5.08 -14.07
N LEU A 70 -5.03 -4.87 -13.08
CA LEU A 70 -6.13 -3.91 -13.20
C LEU A 70 -5.63 -2.46 -13.34
N LEU A 71 -4.44 -2.16 -12.83
CA LEU A 71 -3.81 -0.84 -12.89
C LEU A 71 -3.13 -0.53 -14.24
N ILE A 72 -3.03 -1.50 -15.14
CA ILE A 72 -2.46 -1.29 -16.49
C ILE A 72 -3.38 -0.35 -17.28
N ASP A 73 -2.86 0.79 -17.74
CA ASP A 73 -3.61 1.73 -18.55
C ASP A 73 -3.79 1.21 -19.99
N LEU A 74 -5.05 1.20 -20.44
CA LEU A 74 -5.44 0.68 -21.76
C LEU A 74 -5.14 1.67 -22.90
N LYS A 75 -5.10 2.98 -22.62
CA LYS A 75 -4.74 3.99 -23.62
C LYS A 75 -3.25 3.90 -23.97
N LEU A 76 -2.40 3.59 -22.99
CA LEU A 76 -0.97 3.31 -23.23
C LEU A 76 -0.80 2.04 -24.08
N LEU A 77 -1.54 0.96 -23.81
CA LEU A 77 -1.52 -0.23 -24.67
C LEU A 77 -1.99 0.08 -26.11
N LYS A 78 -2.97 0.96 -26.28
CA LYS A 78 -3.36 1.48 -27.59
C LYS A 78 -2.22 2.25 -28.27
N GLN A 79 -1.54 3.15 -27.55
CA GLN A 79 -0.39 3.91 -28.08
C GLN A 79 0.76 2.99 -28.52
N GLU A 80 0.92 1.83 -27.87
CA GLU A 80 1.90 0.81 -28.24
C GLU A 80 1.48 -0.06 -29.45
N GLY A 81 0.28 0.16 -29.99
CA GLY A 81 -0.31 -0.59 -31.09
C GLY A 81 -0.85 -1.97 -30.68
N LEU A 82 -1.08 -2.20 -29.39
CA LEU A 82 -1.60 -3.47 -28.86
C LEU A 82 -3.13 -3.48 -28.74
N LEU A 83 -3.75 -2.31 -28.68
CA LEU A 83 -5.21 -2.12 -28.73
C LEU A 83 -5.55 -1.06 -29.77
N SER A 84 -6.79 -1.06 -30.24
CA SER A 84 -7.33 -0.08 -31.20
C SER A 84 -8.37 0.84 -30.56
N ASP A 85 -8.72 1.93 -31.24
CA ASP A 85 -9.85 2.79 -30.85
C ASP A 85 -11.17 2.03 -30.71
N ARG A 86 -11.40 1.07 -31.61
CA ARG A 86 -12.60 0.24 -31.59
C ARG A 86 -12.70 -0.55 -30.29
N ASP A 87 -11.57 -1.12 -29.85
CA ASP A 87 -11.53 -1.94 -28.63
C ASP A 87 -11.88 -1.12 -27.39
N LEU A 88 -11.44 0.14 -27.33
CA LEU A 88 -11.74 1.03 -26.21
C LEU A 88 -13.16 1.59 -26.27
N ASN A 89 -13.73 1.77 -27.47
CA ASN A 89 -15.09 2.27 -27.65
C ASN A 89 -16.17 1.21 -27.33
N GLU A 90 -15.83 -0.07 -27.34
CA GLU A 90 -16.73 -1.18 -26.98
C GLU A 90 -16.83 -1.39 -25.44
N ILE A 91 -16.02 -0.67 -24.65
CA ILE A 91 -16.04 -0.75 -23.19
C ILE A 91 -17.35 -0.19 -22.63
N PRO A 92 -18.05 -0.91 -21.73
CA PRO A 92 -19.27 -0.41 -21.11
C PRO A 92 -18.98 0.81 -20.23
N LYS A 93 -19.98 1.68 -20.09
CA LYS A 93 -19.87 2.82 -19.17
C LYS A 93 -19.88 2.33 -17.73
N PHE A 94 -18.88 2.76 -16.96
CA PHE A 94 -18.80 2.52 -15.52
C PHE A 94 -19.18 3.78 -14.73
N LYS A 95 -19.44 3.59 -13.44
CA LYS A 95 -19.59 4.70 -12.50
C LYS A 95 -18.25 5.43 -12.33
N LYS A 96 -18.31 6.74 -12.12
CA LYS A 96 -17.12 7.59 -11.95
C LYS A 96 -16.58 7.56 -10.52
N ASP A 97 -17.48 7.48 -9.56
CA ASP A 97 -17.27 7.63 -8.12
C ASP A 97 -16.94 6.31 -7.41
N HIS A 98 -17.35 5.17 -7.98
CA HIS A 98 -17.14 3.84 -7.39
C HIS A 98 -16.75 2.78 -8.42
N ILE A 99 -15.85 1.88 -8.03
CA ILE A 99 -15.43 0.72 -8.83
C ILE A 99 -16.48 -0.40 -8.75
N ASP A 100 -16.90 -0.92 -9.90
CA ASP A 100 -17.66 -2.18 -10.02
C ASP A 100 -16.67 -3.31 -10.39
N PHE A 101 -15.99 -3.88 -9.39
CA PHE A 101 -14.95 -4.89 -9.61
C PHE A 101 -15.45 -6.11 -10.39
N GLY A 102 -16.68 -6.55 -10.13
CA GLY A 102 -17.26 -7.73 -10.80
C GLY A 102 -17.26 -7.58 -12.33
N LYS A 103 -17.85 -6.50 -12.85
CA LYS A 103 -17.86 -6.25 -14.30
C LYS A 103 -16.51 -5.79 -14.84
N LEU A 104 -15.78 -5.01 -14.06
CA LEU A 104 -14.50 -4.44 -14.46
C LEU A 104 -13.48 -5.54 -14.76
N ILE A 105 -13.37 -6.55 -13.88
CA ILE A 105 -12.37 -7.61 -14.01
C ILE A 105 -12.57 -8.34 -15.34
N GLU A 106 -13.80 -8.76 -15.66
CA GLU A 106 -14.10 -9.46 -16.92
C GLU A 106 -13.66 -8.64 -18.15
N VAL A 107 -14.13 -7.39 -18.25
CA VAL A 107 -13.82 -6.49 -19.38
C VAL A 107 -12.31 -6.22 -19.47
N LYS A 108 -11.64 -5.97 -18.34
CA LYS A 108 -10.22 -5.65 -18.31
C LYS A 108 -9.38 -6.82 -18.80
N TYR A 109 -9.65 -8.03 -18.31
CA TYR A 109 -8.88 -9.22 -18.69
C TYR A 109 -9.15 -9.65 -20.13
N GLU A 110 -10.34 -9.41 -20.69
CA GLU A 110 -10.61 -9.62 -22.12
C GLU A 110 -9.70 -8.73 -22.99
N LEU A 111 -9.62 -7.44 -22.68
CA LEU A 111 -8.79 -6.50 -23.42
C LEU A 111 -7.30 -6.77 -23.24
N LEU A 112 -6.86 -7.15 -22.03
CA LEU A 112 -5.49 -7.54 -21.78
C LEU A 112 -5.10 -8.81 -22.56
N SER A 113 -6.03 -9.79 -22.67
CA SER A 113 -5.84 -10.98 -23.50
C SER A 113 -5.69 -10.62 -24.98
N LYS A 114 -6.51 -9.70 -25.49
CA LYS A 114 -6.40 -9.18 -26.86
C LYS A 114 -5.08 -8.44 -27.09
N ALA A 115 -4.66 -7.61 -26.14
CA ALA A 115 -3.37 -6.91 -26.19
C ALA A 115 -2.20 -7.90 -26.28
N PHE A 116 -2.25 -9.00 -25.52
CA PHE A 116 -1.25 -10.07 -25.60
C PHE A 116 -1.27 -10.82 -26.93
N GLN A 117 -2.45 -11.13 -27.47
CA GLN A 117 -2.57 -11.74 -28.81
C GLN A 117 -1.91 -10.85 -29.86
N ASN A 118 -2.20 -9.55 -29.86
CA ASN A 118 -1.59 -8.58 -30.76
C ASN A 118 -0.09 -8.43 -30.53
N TYR A 119 0.37 -8.52 -29.27
CA TYR A 119 1.79 -8.52 -28.94
C TYR A 119 2.52 -9.71 -29.57
N LYS A 120 1.93 -10.91 -29.52
CA LYS A 120 2.48 -12.13 -30.16
C LYS A 120 2.46 -12.07 -31.69
N THR A 121 1.40 -11.53 -32.31
CA THR A 121 1.25 -11.50 -33.78
C THR A 121 2.08 -10.40 -34.45
N ASN A 122 2.28 -9.26 -33.80
CA ASN A 122 3.03 -8.12 -34.34
C ASN A 122 4.54 -8.38 -34.48
N GLY A 123 5.02 -9.61 -34.26
CA GLY A 123 6.43 -9.97 -34.38
C GLY A 123 7.35 -9.29 -33.37
N LYS A 124 6.78 -8.55 -32.40
CA LYS A 124 7.43 -8.18 -31.14
C LYS A 124 7.57 -9.45 -30.29
N ASN A 125 8.32 -10.42 -30.81
CA ASN A 125 8.89 -11.49 -30.00
C ASN A 125 9.53 -10.82 -28.79
N PHE A 126 9.49 -11.50 -27.64
CA PHE A 126 9.99 -11.16 -26.30
C PHE A 126 11.39 -10.50 -26.16
N THR A 127 11.98 -9.98 -27.22
CA THR A 127 13.38 -10.21 -27.55
C THR A 127 14.34 -9.31 -26.81
N ASN A 128 13.95 -8.09 -26.40
CA ASN A 128 14.83 -7.29 -25.56
C ASN A 128 14.20 -6.97 -24.19
N ASP A 129 13.21 -6.08 -24.10
CA ASP A 129 12.80 -5.55 -22.79
C ASP A 129 11.99 -6.54 -21.93
N CYS A 130 11.00 -7.21 -22.52
CA CYS A 130 10.19 -8.20 -21.79
C CYS A 130 11.00 -9.45 -21.42
N GLY A 131 11.89 -9.91 -22.30
CA GLY A 131 12.83 -11.00 -22.04
C GLY A 131 13.82 -10.65 -20.92
N THR A 132 14.40 -9.44 -20.96
CA THR A 132 15.27 -8.92 -19.88
C THR A 132 14.52 -8.86 -18.57
N PHE A 133 13.31 -8.28 -18.55
CA PHE A 133 12.44 -8.28 -17.38
C PHE A 133 12.21 -9.69 -16.84
N CYS A 134 11.91 -10.66 -17.71
CA CYS A 134 11.68 -12.04 -17.30
C CYS A 134 12.93 -12.70 -16.69
N ILE A 135 14.12 -12.43 -17.23
CA ILE A 135 15.40 -12.96 -16.72
C ILE A 135 15.71 -12.33 -15.35
N GLU A 136 15.62 -11.00 -15.24
CA GLU A 136 15.89 -10.27 -13.99
C GLU A 136 14.93 -10.66 -12.86
N ASN A 137 13.71 -11.08 -13.19
CA ASN A 137 12.64 -11.37 -12.24
C ASN A 137 12.32 -12.87 -12.11
N GLN A 138 13.13 -13.75 -12.71
CA GLN A 138 12.80 -15.18 -12.84
C GLN A 138 12.52 -15.88 -11.50
N ASN A 139 13.15 -15.42 -10.40
CA ASN A 139 13.06 -16.03 -9.07
C ASN A 139 11.66 -15.99 -8.46
N TRP A 140 10.84 -15.00 -8.81
CA TRP A 140 9.45 -14.90 -8.36
C TRP A 140 8.46 -15.00 -9.52
N LEU A 141 8.82 -14.48 -10.69
CA LEU A 141 7.92 -14.37 -11.84
C LEU A 141 7.54 -15.73 -12.42
N ASN A 142 8.46 -16.69 -12.43
CA ASN A 142 8.17 -18.03 -12.96
C ASN A 142 7.12 -18.74 -12.10
N ASP A 143 7.28 -18.72 -10.77
CA ASP A 143 6.29 -19.31 -9.86
C ASP A 143 4.97 -18.55 -9.87
N TYR A 144 4.99 -17.22 -9.91
CA TYR A 144 3.77 -16.41 -10.02
C TYR A 144 3.00 -16.69 -11.31
N ALA A 145 3.67 -16.66 -12.46
CA ALA A 145 3.04 -16.87 -13.76
C ALA A 145 2.45 -18.28 -13.88
N LEU A 146 3.17 -19.30 -13.37
CA LEU A 146 2.66 -20.66 -13.31
C LEU A 146 1.48 -20.78 -12.33
N PHE A 147 1.57 -20.20 -11.13
CA PHE A 147 0.49 -20.18 -10.15
C PHE A 147 -0.79 -19.61 -10.75
N MET A 148 -0.72 -18.43 -11.38
CA MET A 148 -1.89 -17.79 -11.98
C MET A 148 -2.45 -18.59 -13.17
N ALA A 149 -1.59 -19.17 -14.02
CA ALA A 149 -2.03 -19.99 -15.15
C ALA A 149 -2.72 -21.29 -14.68
N VAL A 150 -2.19 -21.96 -13.65
CA VAL A 150 -2.79 -23.17 -13.07
C VAL A 150 -4.09 -22.82 -12.35
N LYS A 151 -4.13 -21.70 -11.64
CA LYS A 151 -5.33 -21.18 -10.99
C LYS A 151 -6.47 -20.96 -12.00
N GLU A 152 -6.16 -20.29 -13.11
CA GLU A 152 -7.10 -20.06 -14.20
C GLU A 152 -7.58 -21.38 -14.83
N TYR A 153 -6.67 -22.32 -15.10
CA TYR A 153 -7.00 -23.63 -15.64
C TYR A 153 -8.00 -24.40 -14.74
N HIS A 154 -7.91 -24.24 -13.42
CA HIS A 154 -8.82 -24.85 -12.45
C HIS A 154 -10.02 -23.96 -12.10
N GLY A 155 -10.31 -22.92 -12.87
CA GLY A 155 -11.50 -22.07 -12.69
C GLY A 155 -11.44 -21.18 -11.44
N GLY A 156 -10.25 -20.73 -11.04
CA GLY A 156 -10.08 -19.81 -9.91
C GLY A 156 -10.04 -20.48 -8.53
N LYS A 157 -10.05 -21.81 -8.45
CA LYS A 157 -10.00 -22.56 -7.19
C LYS A 157 -8.71 -22.32 -6.39
N LEU A 158 -8.76 -22.59 -5.09
CA LEU A 158 -7.60 -22.57 -4.20
C LEU A 158 -6.55 -23.58 -4.67
N TRP A 159 -5.27 -23.31 -4.40
CA TRP A 159 -4.19 -24.19 -4.85
C TRP A 159 -4.26 -25.63 -4.32
N THR A 160 -4.90 -25.86 -3.17
CA THR A 160 -5.12 -27.20 -2.60
C THR A 160 -6.20 -28.01 -3.31
N GLU A 161 -7.03 -27.37 -4.13
CA GLU A 161 -8.11 -28.01 -4.89
C GLU A 161 -7.71 -28.32 -6.35
N TRP A 162 -6.48 -28.03 -6.74
CA TRP A 162 -5.96 -28.36 -8.07
C TRP A 162 -5.63 -29.84 -8.20
N GLU A 163 -5.30 -30.29 -9.42
CA GLU A 163 -4.68 -31.59 -9.62
C GLU A 163 -3.49 -31.79 -8.65
N ALA A 164 -3.49 -32.92 -7.94
CA ALA A 164 -2.61 -33.14 -6.79
C ALA A 164 -1.11 -33.15 -7.14
N ASP A 165 -0.74 -33.35 -8.41
CA ASP A 165 0.66 -33.27 -8.83
C ASP A 165 1.17 -31.83 -8.75
N ILE A 166 0.44 -30.85 -9.29
CA ILE A 166 0.83 -29.43 -9.29
C ILE A 166 0.52 -28.72 -7.99
N ALA A 167 -0.60 -29.03 -7.32
CA ALA A 167 -0.95 -28.49 -6.00
C ALA A 167 0.19 -28.70 -4.97
N PHE A 168 0.79 -29.89 -5.01
CA PHE A 168 1.87 -30.30 -4.10
C PHE A 168 3.24 -30.34 -4.76
N ARG A 169 3.37 -29.78 -5.98
CA ARG A 169 4.64 -29.64 -6.72
C ARG A 169 5.46 -30.94 -6.71
N LYS A 170 4.82 -32.08 -7.01
CA LYS A 170 5.46 -33.39 -7.09
C LYS A 170 6.61 -33.38 -8.13
N PRO A 171 7.63 -34.24 -8.00
CA PRO A 171 8.73 -34.28 -8.96
C PRO A 171 8.25 -34.36 -10.42
N GLY A 172 8.73 -33.48 -11.28
CA GLY A 172 8.35 -33.40 -12.70
C GLY A 172 7.03 -32.68 -13.00
N ALA A 173 6.22 -32.34 -11.99
CA ALA A 173 4.92 -31.70 -12.21
C ALA A 173 5.10 -30.26 -12.71
N VAL A 174 6.02 -29.49 -12.12
CA VAL A 174 6.25 -28.09 -12.51
C VAL A 174 6.63 -27.98 -13.98
N GLU A 175 7.51 -28.85 -14.47
CA GLU A 175 7.94 -28.91 -15.87
C GLU A 175 6.79 -29.29 -16.80
N LYS A 176 6.06 -30.36 -16.46
CA LYS A 176 4.87 -30.82 -17.21
C LYS A 176 3.83 -29.70 -17.35
N TRP A 177 3.52 -29.02 -16.25
CA TRP A 177 2.51 -27.96 -16.23
C TRP A 177 2.99 -26.68 -16.91
N THR A 178 4.30 -26.38 -16.83
CA THR A 178 4.91 -25.27 -17.58
C THR A 178 4.78 -25.48 -19.08
N GLN A 179 5.04 -26.70 -19.58
CA GLN A 179 4.84 -27.04 -20.99
C GLN A 179 3.35 -27.00 -21.39
N LYS A 180 2.48 -27.57 -20.55
CA LYS A 180 1.03 -27.62 -20.80
C LYS A 180 0.40 -26.22 -20.90
N LEU A 181 0.88 -25.27 -20.11
CA LEU A 181 0.29 -23.93 -19.97
C LEU A 181 1.18 -22.81 -20.51
N GLU A 182 2.14 -23.11 -21.38
CA GLU A 182 3.14 -22.16 -21.90
C GLU A 182 2.52 -20.83 -22.35
N TYR A 183 1.50 -20.86 -23.21
CA TYR A 183 0.82 -19.66 -23.69
C TYR A 183 0.21 -18.80 -22.57
N ARG A 184 -0.37 -19.43 -21.54
CA ARG A 184 -0.95 -18.70 -20.39
C ARG A 184 0.12 -18.18 -19.45
N ILE A 185 1.24 -18.89 -19.29
CA ILE A 185 2.39 -18.41 -18.52
C ILE A 185 3.01 -17.18 -19.20
N GLU A 186 3.20 -17.23 -20.52
CA GLU A 186 3.65 -16.08 -21.31
C GLU A 186 2.69 -14.88 -21.17
N TYR A 187 1.37 -15.12 -21.18
CA TYR A 187 0.38 -14.09 -20.92
C TYR A 187 0.57 -13.43 -19.55
N GLN A 188 0.70 -14.22 -18.49
CA GLN A 188 0.92 -13.69 -17.14
C GLN A 188 2.22 -12.89 -17.02
N LYS A 189 3.30 -13.35 -17.69
CA LYS A 189 4.56 -12.60 -17.79
C LYS A 189 4.41 -11.27 -18.52
N PHE A 190 3.65 -11.26 -19.62
CA PHE A 190 3.34 -10.03 -20.36
C PHE A 190 2.55 -9.02 -19.50
N LEU A 191 1.60 -9.47 -18.69
CA LEU A 191 0.88 -8.58 -17.77
C LEU A 191 1.82 -7.92 -16.77
N GLN A 192 2.70 -8.72 -16.15
CA GLN A 192 3.66 -8.21 -15.17
C GLN A 192 4.67 -7.25 -15.81
N PHE A 193 5.15 -7.55 -17.02
CA PHE A 193 6.00 -6.64 -17.77
C PHE A 193 5.29 -5.32 -18.08
N SER A 194 4.04 -5.38 -18.55
CA SER A 194 3.24 -4.19 -18.88
C SER A 194 3.00 -3.31 -17.65
N PHE A 195 2.63 -3.91 -16.52
CA PHE A 195 2.52 -3.22 -15.24
C PHE A 195 3.86 -2.59 -14.84
N TYR A 196 4.94 -3.39 -14.83
CA TYR A 196 6.27 -2.94 -14.40
C TYR A 196 6.74 -1.74 -15.21
N LYS A 197 6.58 -1.79 -16.54
CA LYS A 197 6.95 -0.70 -17.44
C LYS A 197 6.19 0.59 -17.11
N GLN A 198 4.87 0.51 -16.98
CA GLN A 198 4.05 1.68 -16.67
C GLN A 198 4.38 2.24 -15.28
N TRP A 199 4.51 1.38 -14.27
CA TRP A 199 4.83 1.79 -12.90
C TRP A 199 6.22 2.41 -12.78
N LYS A 200 7.24 1.82 -13.43
CA LYS A 200 8.59 2.36 -13.48
C LYS A 200 8.59 3.79 -14.05
N ASN A 201 7.88 4.01 -15.16
CA ASN A 201 7.81 5.32 -15.80
C ASN A 201 7.17 6.39 -14.89
N ILE A 202 6.06 6.08 -14.21
CA ILE A 202 5.43 7.05 -13.30
C ILE A 202 6.29 7.30 -12.04
N LYS A 203 6.98 6.28 -11.51
CA LYS A 203 7.91 6.45 -10.39
C LYS A 203 9.06 7.37 -10.78
N GLU A 204 9.67 7.14 -11.96
CA GLU A 204 10.73 8.00 -12.49
C GLU A 204 10.23 9.44 -12.69
N TYR A 205 9.01 9.62 -13.22
CA TYR A 205 8.39 10.94 -13.36
C TYR A 205 8.19 11.65 -12.01
N ALA A 206 7.62 10.95 -11.02
CA ALA A 206 7.42 11.44 -9.67
C ALA A 206 8.75 11.86 -9.03
N ASN A 207 9.76 10.99 -9.09
CA ASN A 207 11.09 11.25 -8.52
C ASN A 207 11.79 12.43 -9.20
N ASN A 208 11.68 12.57 -10.53
CA ASN A 208 12.22 13.72 -11.26
C ASN A 208 11.53 15.05 -10.89
N LYS A 209 10.27 14.99 -10.45
CA LYS A 209 9.52 16.12 -9.91
C LYS A 209 9.76 16.35 -8.41
N GLY A 210 10.61 15.54 -7.78
CA GLY A 210 10.90 15.62 -6.35
C GLY A 210 9.78 15.06 -5.46
N ILE A 211 8.93 14.19 -6.00
CA ILE A 211 7.90 13.45 -5.27
C ILE A 211 8.39 12.02 -5.05
N LYS A 212 8.45 11.59 -3.78
CA LYS A 212 8.75 10.20 -3.41
C LYS A 212 7.45 9.42 -3.20
N ILE A 213 7.45 8.14 -3.58
CA ILE A 213 6.32 7.24 -3.38
C ILE A 213 6.53 6.44 -2.09
N ILE A 214 5.53 6.48 -1.20
CA ILE A 214 5.42 5.61 -0.02
C ILE A 214 4.53 4.43 -0.39
N GLY A 215 5.10 3.23 -0.42
CA GLY A 215 4.36 1.98 -0.57
C GLY A 215 4.01 1.35 0.76
N ASP A 216 3.44 0.16 0.68
CA ASP A 216 2.94 -0.56 1.85
C ASP A 216 3.16 -2.07 1.69
N ILE A 217 3.60 -2.71 2.76
CA ILE A 217 3.82 -4.15 2.88
C ILE A 217 2.89 -4.68 3.98
N PRO A 218 1.87 -5.50 3.63
CA PRO A 218 1.15 -6.30 4.61
C PRO A 218 2.15 -7.24 5.31
N ILE A 219 2.19 -7.30 6.65
CA ILE A 219 3.14 -8.20 7.30
C ILE A 219 2.95 -9.64 6.84
N PHE A 220 1.72 -10.14 6.75
CA PHE A 220 1.42 -11.51 6.35
C PHE A 220 1.02 -11.61 4.86
N ILE A 221 1.12 -12.81 4.31
CA ILE A 221 0.71 -13.11 2.94
C ILE A 221 -0.68 -13.74 2.91
N ALA A 222 -1.34 -13.77 1.75
CA ALA A 222 -2.55 -14.56 1.59
C ALA A 222 -2.23 -16.06 1.58
N TYR A 223 -3.14 -16.89 2.10
CA TYR A 223 -3.04 -18.35 2.01
C TYR A 223 -2.97 -18.84 0.56
N ASP A 224 -3.85 -18.29 -0.27
CA ASP A 224 -3.92 -18.60 -1.69
C ASP A 224 -3.03 -17.63 -2.47
N SER A 225 -1.72 -17.86 -2.40
CA SER A 225 -0.71 -17.03 -3.06
C SER A 225 0.39 -17.89 -3.67
N SER A 226 1.04 -17.33 -4.70
CA SER A 226 2.24 -17.94 -5.27
C SER A 226 3.36 -18.03 -4.23
N ASP A 227 3.42 -17.07 -3.29
CA ASP A 227 4.42 -17.04 -2.22
C ASP A 227 4.34 -18.31 -1.36
N LEU A 228 3.16 -18.64 -0.82
CA LEU A 228 2.96 -19.84 0.00
C LEU A 228 3.12 -21.10 -0.83
N TRP A 229 2.48 -21.16 -2.01
CA TRP A 229 2.45 -22.36 -2.84
C TRP A 229 3.87 -22.81 -3.25
N ALA A 230 4.73 -21.86 -3.62
CA ALA A 230 6.11 -22.15 -4.03
C ALA A 230 7.07 -22.31 -2.83
N ASN A 231 6.79 -21.71 -1.67
CA ASN A 231 7.73 -21.63 -0.55
C ASN A 231 7.18 -22.16 0.79
N LYS A 232 6.40 -23.25 0.76
CA LYS A 232 5.72 -23.86 1.94
C LYS A 232 6.62 -24.00 3.18
N LYS A 233 7.93 -24.24 3.01
CA LYS A 233 8.91 -24.34 4.11
C LYS A 233 8.93 -23.13 5.05
N TYR A 234 8.57 -21.94 4.56
CA TYR A 234 8.59 -20.70 5.33
C TYR A 234 7.27 -20.38 6.04
N PHE A 235 6.22 -21.16 5.84
CA PHE A 235 4.87 -20.83 6.31
C PHE A 235 4.25 -21.94 7.16
N SER A 236 3.32 -21.58 8.05
CA SER A 236 2.59 -22.46 8.96
C SER A 236 1.57 -23.37 8.27
N VAL A 237 1.95 -23.98 7.15
CA VAL A 237 1.16 -24.95 6.39
C VAL A 237 1.80 -26.34 6.49
N ASP A 238 0.98 -27.37 6.55
CA ASP A 238 1.42 -28.77 6.52
C ASP A 238 1.51 -29.34 5.08
N ASP A 239 1.94 -30.60 4.97
CA ASP A 239 2.13 -31.27 3.67
C ASP A 239 0.83 -31.45 2.88
N ASN A 240 -0.32 -31.43 3.55
CA ASN A 240 -1.66 -31.52 2.93
C ASN A 240 -2.25 -30.14 2.61
N GLY A 241 -1.54 -29.06 2.93
CA GLY A 241 -2.01 -27.70 2.70
C GLY A 241 -2.91 -27.14 3.81
N LYS A 242 -3.07 -27.83 4.94
CA LYS A 242 -3.83 -27.30 6.08
C LYS A 242 -2.96 -26.29 6.85
N LEU A 243 -3.57 -25.16 7.23
CA LEU A 243 -2.95 -24.19 8.13
C LEU A 243 -2.86 -24.79 9.53
N GLN A 244 -1.64 -24.89 10.05
CA GLN A 244 -1.37 -25.32 11.43
C GLN A 244 -1.74 -24.20 12.41
N THR A 245 -1.37 -22.98 12.05
CA THR A 245 -1.66 -21.75 12.80
C THR A 245 -1.93 -20.60 11.84
N VAL A 246 -2.70 -19.61 12.31
CA VAL A 246 -3.14 -18.45 11.53
C VAL A 246 -2.95 -17.15 12.29
N ALA A 247 -2.83 -16.07 11.52
CA ALA A 247 -2.69 -14.72 12.02
C ALA A 247 -4.01 -14.13 12.54
N GLY A 248 -3.86 -13.19 13.46
CA GLY A 248 -4.92 -12.34 13.98
C GLY A 248 -4.42 -11.40 15.05
N VAL A 249 -5.34 -10.82 15.80
CA VAL A 249 -5.06 -10.05 17.01
C VAL A 249 -5.95 -10.54 18.15
N PRO A 250 -5.46 -10.48 19.40
CA PRO A 250 -6.24 -10.91 20.56
C PRO A 250 -7.49 -10.02 20.74
N PRO A 251 -8.44 -10.47 21.58
CA PRO A 251 -9.48 -9.58 22.09
C PRO A 251 -8.91 -8.30 22.70
N ASP A 252 -9.59 -7.20 22.46
CA ASP A 252 -9.29 -5.91 23.05
C ASP A 252 -10.59 -5.18 23.42
N TYR A 253 -10.48 -3.93 23.86
CA TYR A 253 -11.65 -3.12 24.24
C TYR A 253 -12.59 -2.85 23.06
N PHE A 254 -12.12 -2.95 21.82
CA PHE A 254 -12.91 -2.73 20.60
C PHE A 254 -13.51 -4.02 20.02
N SER A 255 -12.94 -5.19 20.33
CA SER A 255 -13.41 -6.49 19.85
C SER A 255 -13.29 -7.59 20.92
N GLU A 256 -14.43 -8.07 21.44
CA GLU A 256 -14.50 -9.13 22.45
C GLU A 256 -13.91 -10.49 21.99
N THR A 257 -13.91 -10.75 20.68
CA THR A 257 -13.40 -11.99 20.09
C THR A 257 -12.05 -11.83 19.40
N GLY A 258 -11.49 -10.62 19.42
CA GLY A 258 -10.30 -10.26 18.64
C GLY A 258 -10.61 -10.21 17.15
N GLN A 259 -9.60 -10.42 16.31
CA GLN A 259 -9.80 -10.54 14.86
C GLN A 259 -9.04 -11.75 14.33
N LEU A 260 -9.75 -12.63 13.63
CA LEU A 260 -9.19 -13.78 12.95
C LEU A 260 -8.97 -13.42 11.48
N TRP A 261 -7.72 -13.18 11.08
CA TRP A 261 -7.41 -12.75 9.71
C TRP A 261 -7.23 -13.94 8.76
N GLY A 262 -6.84 -15.10 9.28
CA GLY A 262 -6.74 -16.35 8.52
C GLY A 262 -5.49 -16.46 7.64
N ASN A 263 -4.56 -15.50 7.71
CA ASN A 263 -3.29 -15.58 6.99
C ASN A 263 -2.38 -16.69 7.58
N PRO A 264 -1.59 -17.38 6.75
CA PRO A 264 -0.46 -18.17 7.24
C PRO A 264 0.53 -17.31 8.03
N LEU A 265 1.12 -17.91 9.06
CA LEU A 265 2.21 -17.33 9.84
C LEU A 265 3.57 -17.78 9.31
N TYR A 266 4.60 -17.00 9.61
CA TYR A 266 5.97 -17.32 9.25
C TYR A 266 6.58 -18.37 10.18
N LYS A 267 7.26 -19.34 9.59
CA LYS A 267 8.19 -20.23 10.29
C LYS A 267 9.52 -19.50 10.47
N TRP A 268 9.57 -18.53 11.38
CA TRP A 268 10.73 -17.66 11.59
C TRP A 268 12.05 -18.42 11.83
N ILE A 269 11.99 -19.57 12.52
CA ILE A 269 13.15 -20.45 12.73
C ILE A 269 13.69 -20.99 11.39
N GLU A 270 12.81 -21.33 10.44
CA GLU A 270 13.22 -21.81 9.11
C GLU A 270 13.77 -20.67 8.26
N MET A 271 13.18 -19.48 8.34
CA MET A 271 13.71 -18.29 7.66
C MET A 271 15.07 -17.85 8.20
N GLU A 272 15.33 -17.99 9.50
CA GLU A 272 16.61 -17.62 10.08
C GLU A 272 17.77 -18.48 9.55
N LYS A 273 17.50 -19.74 9.16
CA LYS A 273 18.54 -20.67 8.65
C LYS A 273 19.21 -20.22 7.35
N ASP A 274 18.53 -19.42 6.55
CA ASP A 274 19.07 -18.85 5.31
C ASP A 274 19.21 -17.32 5.35
N ASN A 275 19.30 -16.77 6.57
CA ASN A 275 19.42 -15.32 6.81
C ASN A 275 18.24 -14.54 6.21
N PHE A 276 17.02 -15.05 6.36
CA PHE A 276 15.79 -14.36 6.00
C PHE A 276 15.71 -13.99 4.50
N VAL A 277 16.26 -14.83 3.61
CA VAL A 277 16.38 -14.51 2.18
C VAL A 277 15.06 -14.09 1.54
N TRP A 278 13.95 -14.72 1.93
CA TRP A 278 12.63 -14.40 1.39
C TRP A 278 12.18 -12.96 1.75
N TRP A 279 12.41 -12.53 2.99
CA TRP A 279 12.09 -11.17 3.41
C TRP A 279 13.04 -10.13 2.81
N LEU A 280 14.33 -10.47 2.66
CA LEU A 280 15.29 -9.62 1.98
C LEU A 280 14.85 -9.34 0.53
N GLU A 281 14.52 -10.39 -0.23
CA GLU A 281 14.05 -10.24 -1.60
C GLU A 281 12.72 -9.50 -1.68
N ARG A 282 11.80 -9.70 -0.72
CA ARG A 282 10.54 -8.96 -0.64
C ARG A 282 10.75 -7.45 -0.44
N ILE A 283 11.62 -7.05 0.50
CA ILE A 283 11.95 -5.64 0.73
C ILE A 283 12.64 -5.05 -0.50
N LYS A 284 13.63 -5.75 -1.05
CA LYS A 284 14.36 -5.34 -2.25
C LYS A 284 13.43 -5.10 -3.43
N LYS A 285 12.53 -6.06 -3.70
CA LYS A 285 11.54 -5.93 -4.78
C LYS A 285 10.60 -4.76 -4.55
N THR A 286 10.14 -4.57 -3.31
CA THR A 286 9.24 -3.45 -2.99
C THR A 286 9.91 -2.10 -3.21
N LEU A 287 11.20 -1.96 -2.86
CA LEU A 287 11.98 -0.74 -3.13
C LEU A 287 12.24 -0.46 -4.61
N GLU A 288 12.06 -1.44 -5.51
CA GLU A 288 12.01 -1.15 -6.95
C GLU A 288 10.76 -0.35 -7.30
N PHE A 289 9.62 -0.65 -6.67
CA PHE A 289 8.34 0.02 -6.91
C PHE A 289 8.19 1.34 -6.16
N VAL A 290 8.74 1.47 -4.95
CA VAL A 290 8.53 2.66 -4.10
C VAL A 290 9.84 3.18 -3.53
N ASP A 291 9.82 4.36 -2.95
CA ASP A 291 11.02 4.99 -2.35
C ASP A 291 11.06 4.81 -0.83
N ILE A 292 9.88 4.63 -0.20
CA ILE A 292 9.70 4.44 1.23
C ILE A 292 8.67 3.32 1.43
N ILE A 293 8.88 2.44 2.43
CA ILE A 293 7.99 1.32 2.72
C ILE A 293 7.32 1.54 4.07
N ARG A 294 5.99 1.61 4.11
CA ARG A 294 5.22 1.31 5.32
C ARG A 294 5.19 -0.20 5.52
N ILE A 295 5.55 -0.68 6.70
CA ILE A 295 5.30 -2.08 7.08
C ILE A 295 4.09 -2.10 7.98
N ASP A 296 2.99 -2.63 7.45
CA ASP A 296 1.75 -2.87 8.16
C ASP A 296 1.95 -3.85 9.32
N HIS A 297 1.26 -3.65 10.44
CA HIS A 297 1.34 -4.48 11.62
C HIS A 297 2.78 -4.76 12.07
N PHE A 298 3.63 -3.71 12.09
CA PHE A 298 5.07 -3.80 12.39
C PHE A 298 5.34 -4.56 13.70
N ARG A 299 4.44 -4.42 14.68
CA ARG A 299 4.53 -5.12 15.97
C ARG A 299 4.66 -6.64 15.84
N GLY A 300 4.13 -7.24 14.76
CA GLY A 300 4.28 -8.66 14.45
C GLY A 300 5.72 -9.12 14.21
N LEU A 301 6.64 -8.19 13.95
CA LEU A 301 8.08 -8.44 13.85
C LEU A 301 8.79 -8.49 15.21
N ASP A 302 8.19 -7.97 16.29
CA ASP A 302 8.63 -8.23 17.68
C ASP A 302 7.89 -9.46 18.25
N ALA A 303 6.56 -9.46 18.17
CA ALA A 303 5.73 -10.58 18.59
C ALA A 303 4.42 -10.63 17.81
N TYR A 304 3.98 -11.81 17.38
CA TYR A 304 2.72 -12.00 16.67
C TYR A 304 1.76 -12.88 17.48
N TRP A 305 0.46 -12.70 17.25
CA TRP A 305 -0.58 -13.50 17.87
C TRP A 305 -0.83 -14.75 17.03
N GLU A 306 -0.43 -15.90 17.55
CA GLU A 306 -0.53 -17.20 16.90
C GLU A 306 -1.82 -17.89 17.33
N ILE A 307 -2.74 -18.11 16.39
CA ILE A 307 -4.02 -18.77 16.64
C ILE A 307 -3.99 -20.18 16.03
N PRO A 308 -4.50 -21.24 16.69
CA PRO A 308 -4.65 -22.55 16.08
C PRO A 308 -5.45 -22.48 14.76
N GLY A 309 -5.00 -23.20 13.72
CA GLY A 309 -5.54 -23.01 12.37
C GLY A 309 -7.00 -23.46 12.17
N ASP A 310 -7.56 -24.24 13.08
CA ASP A 310 -8.97 -24.64 13.12
C ASP A 310 -9.81 -23.88 14.17
N ALA A 311 -9.24 -22.86 14.81
CA ALA A 311 -9.96 -22.05 15.78
C ALA A 311 -11.05 -21.21 15.10
N PRO A 312 -12.26 -21.12 15.68
CA PRO A 312 -13.35 -20.31 15.12
C PRO A 312 -13.18 -18.81 15.39
N THR A 313 -12.34 -18.44 16.37
CA THR A 313 -12.09 -17.05 16.80
C THR A 313 -10.63 -16.86 17.18
N ALA A 314 -10.21 -15.61 17.42
CA ALA A 314 -8.83 -15.29 17.81
C ALA A 314 -8.54 -15.48 19.30
N GLN A 315 -9.53 -15.81 20.13
CA GLN A 315 -9.42 -15.83 21.60
C GLN A 315 -8.42 -16.87 22.13
N THR A 316 -8.23 -17.97 21.41
CA THR A 316 -7.39 -19.10 21.83
C THR A 316 -5.93 -18.96 21.42
N GLY A 317 -5.55 -17.81 20.85
CA GLY A 317 -4.18 -17.58 20.42
C GLY A 317 -3.20 -17.32 21.58
N LYS A 318 -1.93 -17.11 21.22
CA LYS A 318 -0.86 -16.77 22.14
C LYS A 318 0.17 -15.87 21.48
N TRP A 319 0.85 -15.04 22.27
CA TRP A 319 1.96 -14.22 21.78
C TRP A 319 3.21 -15.08 21.55
N ILE A 320 3.74 -15.04 20.33
CA ILE A 320 5.00 -15.68 19.95
C ILE A 320 6.00 -14.61 19.52
N LYS A 321 7.24 -14.71 20.01
CA LYS A 321 8.31 -13.78 19.65
C LYS A 321 8.81 -14.02 18.23
N ALA A 322 8.98 -12.94 17.48
CA ALA A 322 9.59 -12.94 16.16
C ALA A 322 11.03 -12.36 16.24
N PRO A 323 11.94 -12.78 15.35
CA PRO A 323 13.33 -12.34 15.36
C PRO A 323 13.53 -11.00 14.62
N GLY A 324 12.65 -10.00 14.82
CA GLY A 324 12.64 -8.75 14.06
C GLY A 324 13.96 -7.99 14.08
N LYS A 325 14.68 -8.00 15.21
CA LYS A 325 16.01 -7.39 15.29
C LYS A 325 17.02 -8.07 14.35
N LYS A 326 17.11 -9.40 14.38
CA LYS A 326 18.00 -10.17 13.50
C LYS A 326 17.62 -9.98 12.03
N LEU A 327 16.31 -9.98 11.74
CA LEU A 327 15.78 -9.74 10.40
C LEU A 327 16.29 -8.40 9.85
N PHE A 328 16.06 -7.31 10.56
CA PHE A 328 16.46 -5.98 10.09
C PHE A 328 17.97 -5.75 10.12
N GLU A 329 18.72 -6.39 11.02
CA GLU A 329 20.19 -6.38 10.97
C GLU A 329 20.72 -7.00 9.66
N VAL A 330 20.14 -8.13 9.23
CA VAL A 330 20.51 -8.76 7.96
C VAL A 330 20.11 -7.88 6.78
N ILE A 331 18.87 -7.39 6.75
CA ILE A 331 18.39 -6.57 5.62
C ILE A 331 19.19 -5.26 5.52
N LYS A 332 19.48 -4.61 6.65
CA LYS A 332 20.31 -3.39 6.69
C LYS A 332 21.74 -3.64 6.23
N LYS A 333 22.30 -4.81 6.54
CA LYS A 333 23.64 -5.20 6.06
C LYS A 333 23.70 -5.31 4.55
N GLU A 334 22.66 -5.86 3.92
CA GLU A 334 22.61 -6.09 2.47
C GLU A 334 22.16 -4.86 1.67
N LEU A 335 21.21 -4.06 2.19
CA LEU A 335 20.60 -2.94 1.47
C LEU A 335 21.03 -1.55 1.95
N GLY A 336 21.74 -1.46 3.08
CA GLY A 336 22.15 -0.19 3.67
C GLY A 336 21.02 0.48 4.45
N GLU A 337 20.82 1.79 4.24
CA GLU A 337 19.73 2.51 4.91
C GLU A 337 18.36 1.99 4.48
N LEU A 338 17.48 1.76 5.45
CA LEU A 338 16.14 1.22 5.22
C LEU A 338 15.11 2.33 5.36
N PRO A 339 14.50 2.82 4.26
CA PRO A 339 13.47 3.86 4.30
C PRO A 339 12.13 3.23 4.71
N ILE A 340 12.01 2.85 5.98
CA ILE A 340 10.84 2.13 6.52
C ILE A 340 10.06 3.02 7.49
N ILE A 341 8.75 3.04 7.34
CA ILE A 341 7.77 3.55 8.31
C ILE A 341 7.14 2.35 9.03
N ALA A 342 7.14 2.37 10.36
CA ALA A 342 6.52 1.32 11.16
C ALA A 342 5.05 1.67 11.42
N GLU A 343 4.13 0.81 10.96
CA GLU A 343 2.75 0.82 11.45
C GLU A 343 2.71 0.25 12.87
N ASP A 344 2.61 1.14 13.86
CA ASP A 344 2.65 0.83 15.28
C ASP A 344 1.37 1.32 16.00
N LEU A 345 0.21 1.11 15.38
CA LEU A 345 -1.09 1.41 15.98
C LEU A 345 -1.58 0.23 16.85
N GLY A 346 -2.64 0.50 17.62
CA GLY A 346 -3.18 -0.44 18.60
C GLY A 346 -2.38 -0.48 19.91
N VAL A 347 -2.47 -1.62 20.60
CA VAL A 347 -1.77 -1.86 21.87
C VAL A 347 -0.32 -2.27 21.58
N ILE A 348 0.60 -1.35 21.83
CA ILE A 348 2.04 -1.50 21.59
C ILE A 348 2.78 -1.70 22.91
N THR A 349 3.68 -2.68 22.95
CA THR A 349 4.56 -2.93 24.09
C THR A 349 5.87 -2.17 23.94
N LYS A 350 6.55 -1.89 25.07
CA LYS A 350 7.87 -1.25 25.07
C LYS A 350 8.89 -1.95 24.15
N SER A 351 8.84 -3.29 24.04
CA SER A 351 9.73 -4.04 23.15
C SER A 351 9.54 -3.72 21.67
N VAL A 352 8.31 -3.40 21.25
CA VAL A 352 8.02 -2.97 19.86
C VAL A 352 8.59 -1.58 19.61
N GLU A 353 8.44 -0.66 20.58
CA GLU A 353 9.04 0.68 20.51
C GLU A 353 10.57 0.61 20.45
N GLU A 354 11.17 -0.23 21.30
CA GLU A 354 12.62 -0.48 21.29
C GLU A 354 13.09 -1.05 19.94
N LEU A 355 12.34 -1.97 19.33
CA LEU A 355 12.66 -2.49 17.99
C LEU A 355 12.59 -1.39 16.93
N ARG A 356 11.51 -0.59 16.92
CA ARG A 356 11.31 0.53 16.00
C ARG A 356 12.44 1.55 16.12
N ASP A 357 12.70 1.98 17.35
CA ASP A 357 13.66 3.05 17.65
C ASP A 357 15.11 2.61 17.44
N HIS A 358 15.42 1.32 17.64
CA HIS A 358 16.74 0.76 17.36
C HIS A 358 17.18 0.94 15.89
N PHE A 359 16.24 0.83 14.96
CA PHE A 359 16.50 1.07 13.53
C PHE A 359 16.17 2.49 13.08
N GLY A 360 15.63 3.32 13.97
CA GLY A 360 15.26 4.71 13.68
C GLY A 360 14.02 4.83 12.78
N PHE A 361 13.14 3.84 12.75
CA PHE A 361 11.93 3.90 11.94
C PHE A 361 10.90 4.85 12.57
N PRO A 362 10.28 5.78 11.81
CA PRO A 362 9.17 6.57 12.34
C PRO A 362 7.94 5.70 12.60
N GLY A 363 7.29 5.93 13.73
CA GLY A 363 5.97 5.39 14.05
C GLY A 363 4.84 6.24 13.46
N MET A 364 3.61 5.77 13.53
CA MET A 364 2.41 6.42 13.00
C MET A 364 1.59 7.11 14.09
N LYS A 365 0.97 8.24 13.74
CA LYS A 365 0.04 9.00 14.58
C LYS A 365 -1.25 9.26 13.80
N ILE A 366 -2.39 8.82 14.32
CA ILE A 366 -3.71 9.04 13.70
C ILE A 366 -4.49 10.02 14.56
N LEU A 367 -4.72 11.23 14.05
CA LEU A 367 -5.36 12.29 14.83
C LEU A 367 -6.81 11.95 15.21
N GLN A 368 -7.55 11.19 14.39
CA GLN A 368 -8.90 10.72 14.75
C GLN A 368 -8.93 9.89 16.06
N PHE A 369 -7.81 9.32 16.50
CA PHE A 369 -7.72 8.56 17.76
C PHE A 369 -7.37 9.42 18.99
N ALA A 370 -7.10 10.72 18.79
CA ALA A 370 -6.53 11.58 19.83
C ALA A 370 -7.58 12.20 20.77
N PHE A 371 -8.80 12.40 20.30
CA PHE A 371 -9.79 13.27 20.95
C PHE A 371 -10.81 12.49 21.79
N GLY A 372 -11.35 13.13 22.82
CA GLY A 372 -12.37 12.57 23.72
C GLY A 372 -11.84 12.19 25.11
N GLU A 373 -12.74 11.89 26.04
CA GLU A 373 -12.39 11.46 27.41
C GLU A 373 -11.55 10.17 27.43
N HIS A 374 -11.78 9.30 26.45
CA HIS A 374 -11.04 8.05 26.26
C HIS A 374 -10.09 8.10 25.05
N GLY A 375 -9.79 9.31 24.55
CA GLY A 375 -8.79 9.49 23.49
C GLY A 375 -7.40 9.07 23.95
N ASP A 376 -6.57 8.56 23.04
CA ASP A 376 -5.21 8.14 23.38
C ASP A 376 -4.26 9.34 23.24
N ASN A 377 -3.75 9.80 24.39
CA ASN A 377 -2.85 10.96 24.51
C ASN A 377 -1.62 10.86 23.59
N LYS A 378 -1.18 9.65 23.22
CA LYS A 378 -0.03 9.47 22.31
C LYS A 378 -0.29 10.00 20.90
N PHE A 379 -1.56 10.23 20.54
CA PHE A 379 -2.00 10.79 19.26
C PHE A 379 -2.28 12.29 19.31
N LEU A 380 -2.14 12.95 20.47
CA LEU A 380 -2.22 14.40 20.57
C LEU A 380 -0.89 15.06 20.10
N PRO A 381 -0.95 16.07 19.21
CA PRO A 381 0.24 16.72 18.65
C PRO A 381 1.32 17.18 19.65
N HIS A 382 0.95 17.67 20.83
CA HIS A 382 1.92 18.11 21.85
C HIS A 382 2.72 16.95 22.49
N ASN A 383 2.33 15.69 22.26
CA ASN A 383 3.04 14.49 22.72
C ASN A 383 3.86 13.82 21.59
N PHE A 384 3.90 14.41 20.39
CA PHE A 384 4.65 13.84 19.28
C PHE A 384 6.16 14.01 19.47
N VAL A 385 6.90 13.04 18.93
CA VAL A 385 8.33 13.19 18.64
C VAL A 385 8.52 13.50 17.16
N ASN A 386 9.66 14.07 16.77
CA ASN A 386 9.93 14.37 15.35
C ASN A 386 9.82 13.13 14.45
N ASN A 387 10.46 12.02 14.84
CA ASN A 387 10.50 10.79 14.04
C ASN A 387 9.16 10.03 14.07
N CYS A 388 8.11 10.63 13.53
CA CYS A 388 6.82 10.02 13.34
C CYS A 388 6.13 10.54 12.06
N VAL A 389 5.13 9.80 11.61
CA VAL A 389 4.25 10.13 10.49
C VAL A 389 2.86 10.41 11.04
N VAL A 390 2.38 11.63 10.88
CA VAL A 390 1.02 12.01 11.29
C VAL A 390 0.05 11.94 10.12
N TYR A 391 -1.13 11.41 10.39
CA TYR A 391 -2.29 11.35 9.51
C TYR A 391 -3.50 11.95 10.21
N THR A 392 -4.43 12.50 9.44
CA THR A 392 -5.79 12.74 9.95
C THR A 392 -6.47 11.41 10.25
N GLY A 393 -6.55 10.55 9.23
CA GLY A 393 -6.99 9.15 9.26
C GLY A 393 -6.18 8.31 8.28
N SER A 394 -6.20 6.99 8.44
CA SER A 394 -5.70 6.02 7.45
C SER A 394 -6.83 5.62 6.47
N HIS A 395 -6.58 4.62 5.63
CA HIS A 395 -7.59 4.04 4.75
C HIS A 395 -8.63 3.16 5.47
N ASP A 396 -8.31 2.69 6.68
CA ASP A 396 -9.22 1.92 7.54
C ASP A 396 -10.17 2.82 8.35
N ASN A 397 -9.80 4.10 8.47
CA ASN A 397 -10.59 5.10 9.14
C ASN A 397 -11.75 5.58 8.25
N ASP A 398 -12.75 6.17 8.89
CA ASP A 398 -13.71 7.02 8.17
C ASP A 398 -13.01 8.29 7.66
N THR A 399 -13.64 9.03 6.75
CA THR A 399 -13.16 10.37 6.44
C THR A 399 -13.26 11.23 7.70
N THR A 400 -12.41 12.25 7.83
CA THR A 400 -12.41 13.12 9.01
C THR A 400 -13.76 13.81 9.21
N LYS A 401 -14.37 14.27 8.10
CA LYS A 401 -15.72 14.83 8.12
C LYS A 401 -16.75 13.79 8.58
N GLY A 402 -16.77 12.62 7.96
CA GLY A 402 -17.72 11.55 8.29
C GLY A 402 -17.57 11.06 9.73
N PHE A 403 -16.34 10.96 10.24
CA PHE A 403 -16.05 10.66 11.64
C PHE A 403 -16.66 11.70 12.57
N PHE A 404 -16.33 12.97 12.39
CA PHE A 404 -16.81 14.03 13.28
C PHE A 404 -18.33 14.28 13.19
N GLU A 405 -18.93 14.14 12.02
CA GLU A 405 -20.38 14.20 11.85
C GLU A 405 -21.07 13.09 12.67
N LYS A 406 -20.57 11.85 12.60
CA LYS A 406 -21.08 10.74 13.42
C LYS A 406 -20.88 10.96 14.92
N GLU A 407 -19.72 11.43 15.34
CA GLU A 407 -19.45 11.71 16.76
C GLU A 407 -20.38 12.80 17.32
N LYS A 408 -20.68 13.82 16.51
CA LYS A 408 -21.64 14.87 16.84
C LYS A 408 -23.06 14.34 16.92
N GLU A 409 -23.48 13.51 15.97
CA GLU A 409 -24.80 12.85 15.97
C GLU A 409 -24.98 11.94 17.19
N ASN A 410 -23.94 11.17 17.53
CA ASN A 410 -23.91 10.26 18.68
C ASN A 410 -23.77 10.97 20.03
N LYS A 411 -23.48 12.27 20.03
CA LYS A 411 -23.23 13.09 21.25
C LYS A 411 -22.15 12.48 22.15
N SER A 412 -21.09 11.94 21.55
CA SER A 412 -20.00 11.29 22.29
C SER A 412 -19.12 12.27 23.07
N GLY A 413 -19.21 13.57 22.77
CA GLY A 413 -18.35 14.61 23.32
C GLY A 413 -16.99 14.74 22.62
N ILE A 414 -16.65 13.83 21.69
CA ILE A 414 -15.38 13.84 20.94
C ILE A 414 -15.27 15.10 20.07
N TYR A 415 -16.36 15.47 19.38
CA TYR A 415 -16.39 16.66 18.53
C TYR A 415 -16.13 17.94 19.33
N GLU A 416 -16.83 18.15 20.45
CA GLU A 416 -16.65 19.30 21.33
C GLU A 416 -15.26 19.33 21.99
N TRP A 417 -14.72 18.16 22.32
CA TRP A 417 -13.35 18.04 22.84
C TRP A 417 -12.35 18.49 21.78
N ALA A 418 -12.47 18.00 20.54
CA ALA A 418 -11.62 18.40 19.43
C ALA A 418 -11.70 19.91 19.17
N GLN A 419 -12.90 20.51 19.17
CA GLN A 419 -13.06 21.96 19.03
C GLN A 419 -12.29 22.74 20.10
N ARG A 420 -12.37 22.32 21.38
CA ARG A 420 -11.64 22.95 22.49
C ARG A 420 -10.12 22.80 22.33
N TYR A 421 -9.66 21.60 21.98
CA TYR A 421 -8.24 21.32 21.79
C TYR A 421 -7.63 22.13 20.64
N LEU A 422 -8.33 22.19 19.52
CA LEU A 422 -7.92 22.92 18.32
C LEU A 422 -8.10 24.45 18.48
N GLY A 423 -8.87 24.89 19.48
CA GLY A 423 -9.26 26.29 19.64
C GLY A 423 -10.15 26.79 18.50
N PHE A 424 -10.91 25.89 17.86
CA PHE A 424 -11.71 26.19 16.67
C PHE A 424 -13.18 25.79 16.85
N TYR A 425 -14.08 26.73 16.57
CA TYR A 425 -15.53 26.56 16.71
C TYR A 425 -16.29 26.83 15.40
N GLY A 426 -15.61 26.76 14.26
CA GLY A 426 -16.21 26.90 12.93
C GLY A 426 -16.76 25.57 12.38
N ASN A 427 -17.13 25.57 11.10
CA ASN A 427 -17.81 24.44 10.46
C ASN A 427 -16.87 23.45 9.76
N ASP A 428 -15.62 23.83 9.47
CA ASP A 428 -14.65 22.99 8.76
C ASP A 428 -13.58 22.44 9.70
N ILE A 429 -14.00 21.53 10.58
CA ILE A 429 -13.08 20.87 11.52
C ILE A 429 -12.05 20.00 10.79
N THR A 430 -12.38 19.51 9.58
CA THR A 430 -11.48 18.73 8.74
C THR A 430 -10.24 19.55 8.38
N PHE A 431 -10.44 20.77 7.86
CA PHE A 431 -9.33 21.66 7.53
C PHE A 431 -8.45 21.99 8.75
N GLU A 432 -9.05 22.22 9.91
CA GLU A 432 -8.30 22.52 11.13
C GLU A 432 -7.52 21.32 11.65
N LEU A 433 -8.03 20.11 11.45
CA LEU A 433 -7.29 18.90 11.76
C LEU A 433 -6.08 18.72 10.83
N ILE A 434 -6.25 19.00 9.54
CA ILE A 434 -5.17 19.02 8.56
C ILE A 434 -4.12 20.07 8.94
N ARG A 435 -4.54 21.31 9.24
CA ARG A 435 -3.66 22.40 9.66
C ARG A 435 -2.86 22.02 10.90
N THR A 436 -3.50 21.33 11.84
CA THR A 436 -2.86 20.81 13.05
C THR A 436 -1.80 19.75 12.73
N ALA A 437 -2.09 18.81 11.82
CA ALA A 437 -1.11 17.83 11.35
C ALA A 437 0.12 18.52 10.74
N TYR A 438 -0.09 19.50 9.83
CA TYR A 438 0.97 20.29 9.23
C TYR A 438 1.81 21.05 10.27
N SER A 439 1.16 21.68 11.25
CA SER A 439 1.86 22.46 12.29
C SER A 439 2.64 21.61 13.30
N SER A 440 2.41 20.29 13.33
CA SER A 440 3.02 19.41 14.34
C SER A 440 4.53 19.25 14.16
N VAL A 441 5.18 18.69 15.18
CA VAL A 441 6.61 18.37 15.15
C VAL A 441 6.96 17.15 14.30
N ALA A 442 5.97 16.36 13.85
CA ALA A 442 6.18 15.17 13.03
C ALA A 442 6.98 15.49 11.76
N ASP A 443 7.94 14.63 11.41
CA ASP A 443 8.75 14.78 10.19
C ASP A 443 7.89 14.54 8.95
N ILE A 444 6.93 13.62 8.99
CA ILE A 444 6.06 13.37 7.83
C ILE A 444 4.60 13.65 8.17
N VAL A 445 3.89 14.34 7.28
CA VAL A 445 2.44 14.51 7.29
C VAL A 445 1.85 13.84 6.05
N ILE A 446 0.84 13.00 6.23
CA ILE A 446 0.10 12.39 5.12
C ILE A 446 -1.40 12.61 5.32
N ILE A 447 -2.05 13.20 4.32
CA ILE A 447 -3.49 13.48 4.35
C ILE A 447 -4.20 12.63 3.29
N PRO A 448 -5.26 11.87 3.62
CA PRO A 448 -6.09 11.20 2.63
C PRO A 448 -6.72 12.21 1.66
N MET A 449 -6.77 11.86 0.36
CA MET A 449 -7.39 12.72 -0.65
C MET A 449 -8.86 13.05 -0.32
N GLN A 450 -9.58 12.14 0.35
CA GLN A 450 -10.94 12.37 0.83
C GLN A 450 -11.04 13.58 1.76
N ASP A 451 -10.06 13.77 2.65
CA ASP A 451 -10.03 14.88 3.61
C ASP A 451 -9.66 16.19 2.91
N ILE A 452 -8.78 16.13 1.89
CA ILE A 452 -8.45 17.28 1.02
C ILE A 452 -9.68 17.78 0.26
N LEU A 453 -10.52 16.84 -0.19
CA LEU A 453 -11.79 17.11 -0.85
C LEU A 453 -12.95 17.38 0.13
N ASN A 454 -12.70 17.28 1.44
CA ASN A 454 -13.66 17.43 2.53
C ASN A 454 -14.96 16.59 2.34
N LEU A 455 -14.78 15.32 1.96
CA LEU A 455 -15.87 14.37 1.70
C LEU A 455 -16.31 13.63 2.97
N GLY A 456 -17.57 13.19 3.01
CA GLY A 456 -18.14 12.43 4.13
C GLY A 456 -17.89 10.93 4.04
N SER A 457 -18.61 10.14 4.85
CA SER A 457 -18.45 8.69 4.93
C SER A 457 -18.73 7.93 3.63
N GLU A 458 -19.40 8.54 2.65
CA GLU A 458 -19.56 7.99 1.30
C GLU A 458 -18.23 7.77 0.59
N ALA A 459 -17.17 8.47 1.00
CA ALA A 459 -15.83 8.36 0.43
C ALA A 459 -14.88 7.43 1.20
N ARG A 460 -15.37 6.75 2.25
CA ARG A 460 -14.56 5.84 3.07
C ARG A 460 -13.96 4.72 2.23
N MET A 461 -12.65 4.51 2.37
CA MET A 461 -11.93 3.53 1.53
C MET A 461 -12.13 2.09 2.01
N ASN A 462 -11.97 1.83 3.30
CA ASN A 462 -12.18 0.50 3.87
C ASN A 462 -12.95 0.58 5.20
N PHE A 463 -13.82 -0.39 5.42
CA PHE A 463 -14.46 -0.65 6.69
C PHE A 463 -13.96 -2.00 7.23
N PRO A 464 -12.98 -2.02 8.16
CA PRO A 464 -12.47 -3.26 8.73
C PRO A 464 -13.59 -4.16 9.28
N GLY A 465 -13.54 -5.44 8.96
CA GLY A 465 -14.54 -6.44 9.37
C GLY A 465 -15.80 -6.51 8.50
N LYS A 466 -16.01 -5.60 7.54
CA LYS A 466 -17.13 -5.67 6.59
C LYS A 466 -16.74 -6.44 5.33
N LEU A 467 -17.52 -7.47 4.99
CA LEU A 467 -17.36 -8.22 3.74
C LEU A 467 -18.02 -7.44 2.59
N GLY A 468 -17.21 -6.77 1.77
CA GLY A 468 -17.63 -6.13 0.52
C GLY A 468 -17.95 -4.64 0.60
N GLY A 469 -17.85 -3.97 -0.55
CA GLY A 469 -18.05 -2.51 -0.71
C GLY A 469 -16.82 -1.67 -0.40
N ASN A 470 -15.71 -2.28 0.01
CA ASN A 470 -14.44 -1.61 0.30
C ASN A 470 -13.59 -1.43 -0.97
N TRP A 471 -12.60 -0.55 -0.91
CA TRP A 471 -11.60 -0.31 -1.95
C TRP A 471 -12.17 0.25 -3.26
N THR A 472 -13.43 0.71 -3.23
CA THR A 472 -14.16 1.13 -4.43
C THR A 472 -14.13 2.63 -4.68
N TRP A 473 -13.82 3.46 -3.67
CA TRP A 473 -13.92 4.91 -3.79
C TRP A 473 -12.99 5.49 -4.85
N ARG A 474 -13.52 6.44 -5.63
CA ARG A 474 -12.81 7.23 -6.65
C ARG A 474 -13.26 8.69 -6.58
N PHE A 475 -12.38 9.59 -6.99
CA PHE A 475 -12.74 11.01 -7.17
C PHE A 475 -12.80 11.40 -8.64
N ASP A 476 -13.32 12.59 -8.93
CA ASP A 476 -13.28 13.27 -10.22
C ASP A 476 -12.54 14.63 -10.06
N TRP A 477 -11.78 15.04 -11.08
CA TRP A 477 -11.06 16.32 -11.06
C TRP A 477 -11.99 17.53 -10.92
N GLU A 478 -13.27 17.41 -11.30
CA GLU A 478 -14.29 18.44 -11.04
C GLU A 478 -14.48 18.75 -9.55
N GLN A 479 -14.13 17.82 -8.65
CA GLN A 479 -14.17 18.03 -7.20
C GLN A 479 -12.97 18.85 -6.71
N VAL A 480 -11.89 18.94 -7.48
CA VAL A 480 -10.68 19.69 -7.14
C VAL A 480 -10.85 21.13 -7.59
N ASN A 481 -11.35 21.98 -6.69
CA ASN A 481 -11.47 23.41 -6.99
C ASN A 481 -10.09 24.11 -7.06
N SER A 482 -10.04 25.27 -7.72
CA SER A 482 -8.79 26.02 -7.97
C SER A 482 -8.08 26.52 -6.71
N ASN A 483 -8.75 26.56 -5.56
CA ASN A 483 -8.16 27.01 -4.30
C ASN A 483 -7.40 25.90 -3.56
N ILE A 484 -7.68 24.63 -3.85
CA ILE A 484 -7.02 23.51 -3.17
C ILE A 484 -5.50 23.57 -3.36
N PRO A 485 -4.94 23.59 -4.60
CA PRO A 485 -3.49 23.66 -4.76
C PRO A 485 -2.83 24.83 -4.02
N LEU A 486 -3.44 26.02 -4.11
CA LEU A 486 -2.95 27.22 -3.44
C LEU A 486 -2.96 27.09 -1.92
N THR A 487 -4.01 26.50 -1.36
CA THR A 487 -4.19 26.32 0.08
C THR A 487 -3.14 25.35 0.64
N PHE A 488 -2.97 24.20 0.01
CA PHE A 488 -2.02 23.18 0.48
C PHE A 488 -0.57 23.60 0.24
N LYS A 489 -0.28 24.34 -0.84
CA LYS A 489 1.02 24.98 -1.04
C LYS A 489 1.32 25.99 0.05
N GLY A 490 0.37 26.86 0.37
CA GLY A 490 0.49 27.81 1.47
C GLY A 490 0.73 27.13 2.81
N MET A 491 0.02 26.03 3.11
CA MET A 491 0.26 25.25 4.33
C MET A 491 1.67 24.62 4.36
N ALA A 492 2.13 24.05 3.25
CA ALA A 492 3.46 23.47 3.15
C ALA A 492 4.55 24.54 3.37
N GLU A 493 4.36 25.75 2.84
CA GLU A 493 5.29 26.88 3.02
C GLU A 493 5.26 27.48 4.43
N ILE A 494 4.07 27.65 5.03
CA ILE A 494 3.93 28.23 6.38
C ILE A 494 4.54 27.31 7.45
N TYR A 495 4.44 25.99 7.26
CA TYR A 495 4.89 25.00 8.25
C TYR A 495 6.20 24.29 7.89
N ASP A 496 6.94 24.83 6.90
CA ASP A 496 8.26 24.36 6.48
C ASP A 496 8.28 22.85 6.12
N ARG A 497 7.45 22.47 5.14
CA ARG A 497 7.29 21.08 4.65
C ARG A 497 7.50 20.97 3.13
N PRO A 498 8.74 21.02 2.63
CA PRO A 498 9.99 20.98 3.38
C PRO A 498 10.51 22.36 3.82
N PRO A 499 11.48 22.41 4.76
CA PRO A 499 12.12 23.65 5.15
C PRO A 499 12.77 24.31 3.95
N LYS A 500 12.71 25.65 3.88
CA LYS A 500 13.43 26.39 2.85
C LYS A 500 14.92 26.07 2.98
N LYS A 501 15.57 25.74 1.86
CA LYS A 501 17.03 25.59 1.82
C LYS A 501 17.64 26.90 2.31
N GLU A 502 18.44 26.84 3.37
CA GLU A 502 19.22 27.99 3.82
C GLU A 502 20.05 28.49 2.63
N ILE A 503 19.81 29.74 2.22
CA ILE A 503 20.72 30.43 1.33
C ILE A 503 21.96 30.67 2.18
N PRO A 504 23.15 30.15 1.80
CA PRO A 504 24.37 30.46 2.53
C PRO A 504 24.45 31.98 2.64
N VAL A 505 24.47 32.49 3.87
CA VAL A 505 24.73 33.91 4.10
C VAL A 505 26.14 34.11 3.56
N ASP A 506 26.26 34.74 2.39
CA ASP A 506 27.53 35.26 1.93
C ASP A 506 28.08 36.06 3.10
N GLN A 507 29.28 35.69 3.56
CA GLN A 507 29.99 36.42 4.59
C GLN A 507 30.22 37.83 4.05
N HIS A 508 29.25 38.72 4.24
CA HIS A 508 29.45 40.14 4.05
C HIS A 508 30.56 40.52 5.01
N THR A 509 31.67 40.88 4.37
CA THR A 509 32.80 41.66 4.87
C THR A 509 32.35 42.56 6.02
N PRO A 510 33.06 42.56 7.16
CA PRO A 510 32.74 43.45 8.27
C PRO A 510 32.68 44.88 7.77
N ASP A 511 31.59 45.56 8.13
CA ASP A 511 31.40 47.00 7.92
C ASP A 511 32.71 47.75 8.17
N GLU A 512 33.21 48.40 7.12
CA GLU A 512 34.11 49.55 7.29
C GLU A 512 33.32 50.62 8.05
N PHE A 513 33.39 50.56 9.38
CA PHE A 513 33.18 51.71 10.23
C PHE A 513 34.21 52.78 9.82
N LEU A 514 33.79 53.70 8.97
CA LEU A 514 34.54 54.93 8.72
C LEU A 514 34.53 55.80 10.01
N PRO A 515 35.65 56.46 10.35
CA PRO A 515 35.78 57.19 11.60
C PRO A 515 35.35 58.67 11.50
N GLU A 516 34.97 59.16 12.68
CA GLU A 516 34.68 60.53 13.18
C GLU A 516 33.43 61.27 12.70
#